data_AF-A0A6D2L5M6-F1
#
_entry.id   AF-A0A6D2L5M6-F1
#
_cell.length_a   1.000
_cell.length_b   1.000
_cell.length_c   1.000
_cell.angle_alpha   90.00
_cell.angle_beta   90.00
_cell.angle_gamma   90.00
#
_symmetry.space_group_name_H-M   'P 1'
#
loop_
_entity.id
_entity.type
_entity.pdbx_description
1 polymer ?
#
loop_
_entity_poly.entity_id
_entity_poly.type
_entity_poly.pdbx_seq_one_letter_code
_entity_poly.pdbx_strand_id
1 'polypeptide(L)'
;MISDLPLDLESEILSRVPSKSLAKLKTTCKRWYALFKDPKFVKKNLSKAVKEVLLLDFKVYSVAINLHGINNIVDPSMEITGKLSRLEDSKALEIYEIFHCDGLILCTMGENISHVVWNPCTCETRMIKPTNLDRKDCAYFLGYGNNNSSCYNYKILRIYSKITGQIGYFEFEIYDLISDSWRVLNDVYHWFTYFLYAVSLKGNTYWIVSDLDAGHGVVLLSFDFTTERFVSFPLPYPSRNIEEGLSVVGEEQLAVLYQITNTLSFSSESEIEVWLTNKIDEAKEVSWSKFVVDFHKGIPPSVLGMTFLLDEENKVVVCCRKDIEHERSLSSVYIVGEDFHKQVYKEIAKRSSFRVLPRILSYVPSLVRIPKAKE
;
A
#
# COMPACT_ATOMS: atom_id res chain seq x y z
N MET A 1 -34.26 6.00 25.49
CA MET A 1 -32.94 6.39 24.94
C MET A 1 -32.32 5.14 24.32
N ILE A 2 -31.50 5.22 23.25
CA ILE A 2 -30.92 4.00 22.65
C ILE A 2 -30.02 3.24 23.64
N SER A 3 -29.52 3.94 24.66
CA SER A 3 -28.76 3.45 25.82
C SER A 3 -29.55 2.53 26.77
N ASP A 4 -30.88 2.51 26.64
CA ASP A 4 -31.77 1.66 27.45
C ASP A 4 -32.00 0.28 26.80
N LEU A 5 -31.40 0.05 25.62
CA LEU A 5 -31.46 -1.23 24.92
C LEU A 5 -30.42 -2.23 25.45
N PRO A 6 -30.70 -3.54 25.34
CA PRO A 6 -29.69 -4.58 25.50
C PRO A 6 -28.47 -4.32 24.59
N LEU A 7 -27.28 -4.67 25.09
CA LEU A 7 -25.99 -4.47 24.39
C LEU A 7 -26.00 -5.04 22.97
N ASP A 8 -26.62 -6.19 22.76
CA ASP A 8 -26.64 -6.88 21.47
C ASP A 8 -27.47 -6.10 20.42
N LEU A 9 -28.61 -5.55 20.83
CA LEU A 9 -29.46 -4.74 19.95
C LEU A 9 -28.82 -3.38 19.65
N GLU A 10 -28.20 -2.77 20.65
CA GLU A 10 -27.44 -1.53 20.48
C GLU A 10 -26.25 -1.71 19.52
N SER A 11 -25.51 -2.82 19.68
CA SER A 11 -24.44 -3.25 18.76
C SER A 11 -24.96 -3.48 17.35
N GLU A 12 -26.11 -4.12 17.19
CA GLU A 12 -26.71 -4.33 15.89
C GLU A 12 -27.13 -3.03 15.22
N ILE A 13 -27.80 -2.12 15.94
CA ILE A 13 -28.20 -0.81 15.40
C ILE A 13 -26.97 0.00 14.99
N LEU A 14 -25.98 0.11 15.88
CA LEU A 14 -24.77 0.88 15.61
C LEU A 14 -23.95 0.25 14.47
N SER A 15 -23.97 -1.08 14.29
CA SER A 15 -23.27 -1.73 13.17
C SER A 15 -23.82 -1.33 11.79
N ARG A 16 -25.06 -0.86 11.72
CA ARG A 16 -25.71 -0.36 10.49
C ARG A 16 -25.46 1.12 10.24
N VAL A 17 -24.91 1.85 11.22
CA VAL A 17 -24.59 3.27 11.09
C VAL A 17 -23.30 3.43 10.27
N PRO A 18 -23.25 4.36 9.29
CA PRO A 18 -22.02 4.62 8.54
C PRO A 18 -20.84 4.95 9.45
N SER A 19 -19.65 4.43 9.15
CA SER A 19 -18.45 4.58 9.98
C SER A 19 -18.08 6.05 10.24
N LYS A 20 -18.33 6.95 9.29
CA LYS A 20 -18.22 8.41 9.44
C LYS A 20 -19.06 8.95 10.61
N SER A 21 -20.29 8.47 10.75
CA SER A 21 -21.18 8.87 11.85
C SER A 21 -20.74 8.22 13.16
N LEU A 22 -20.39 6.92 13.13
CA LEU A 22 -19.88 6.21 14.32
C LEU A 22 -18.65 6.87 14.92
N ALA A 23 -17.73 7.34 14.08
CA ALA A 23 -16.54 8.03 14.55
C ALA A 23 -16.92 9.23 15.42
N LYS A 24 -17.91 10.04 15.01
CA LYS A 24 -18.43 11.17 15.80
C LYS A 24 -19.13 10.74 17.09
N LEU A 25 -19.80 9.58 17.08
CA LEU A 25 -20.50 9.04 18.23
C LEU A 25 -19.54 8.50 19.31
N LYS A 26 -18.25 8.30 18.99
CA LYS A 26 -17.25 7.79 19.95
C LYS A 26 -17.09 8.67 21.20
N THR A 27 -17.45 9.96 21.13
CA THR A 27 -17.31 10.92 22.24
C THR A 27 -18.59 11.11 23.05
N THR A 28 -19.69 10.44 22.72
CA THR A 28 -20.99 10.67 23.39
C THR A 28 -21.08 9.97 24.75
N CYS A 29 -20.65 8.71 24.86
CA CYS A 29 -20.69 7.95 26.10
C CYS A 29 -19.58 6.89 26.18
N LYS A 30 -19.18 6.52 27.41
CA LYS A 30 -18.15 5.51 27.68
C LYS A 30 -18.52 4.12 27.12
N ARG A 31 -19.81 3.80 27.12
CA ARG A 31 -20.33 2.51 26.64
C ARG A 31 -20.12 2.35 25.13
N TRP A 32 -20.46 3.35 24.32
CA TRP A 32 -20.19 3.32 22.88
C TRP A 32 -18.70 3.41 22.58
N TYR A 33 -17.95 4.19 23.37
CA TYR A 33 -16.49 4.22 23.26
C TYR A 33 -15.88 2.82 23.41
N ALA A 34 -16.34 2.04 24.40
CA ALA A 34 -15.90 0.66 24.60
C ALA A 34 -16.37 -0.26 23.46
N LEU A 35 -17.64 -0.15 23.04
CA LEU A 35 -18.19 -0.93 21.93
C LEU A 35 -17.41 -0.70 20.62
N PHE A 36 -17.04 0.55 20.31
CA PHE A 36 -16.28 0.87 19.09
C PHE A 36 -14.81 0.44 19.16
N LYS A 37 -14.36 -0.06 20.30
CA LYS A 37 -13.06 -0.73 20.49
C LYS A 37 -13.17 -2.25 20.52
N ASP A 38 -14.38 -2.81 20.63
CA ASP A 38 -14.59 -4.25 20.60
C ASP A 38 -14.28 -4.81 19.20
N PRO A 39 -13.29 -5.72 19.06
CA PRO A 39 -12.94 -6.31 17.77
C PRO A 39 -14.14 -6.96 17.06
N LYS A 40 -15.10 -7.53 17.80
CA LYS A 40 -16.29 -8.14 17.20
C LYS A 40 -17.19 -7.11 16.55
N PHE A 41 -17.46 -6.00 17.23
CA PHE A 41 -18.24 -4.89 16.68
C PHE A 41 -17.53 -4.26 15.47
N VAL A 42 -16.24 -3.97 15.62
CA VAL A 42 -15.41 -3.39 14.55
C VAL A 42 -15.44 -4.28 13.31
N LYS A 43 -15.21 -5.59 13.46
CA LYS A 43 -15.30 -6.56 12.36
C LYS A 43 -16.69 -6.57 11.71
N LYS A 44 -17.77 -6.55 12.51
CA LYS A 44 -19.16 -6.53 12.00
C LYS A 44 -19.50 -5.24 11.25
N ASN A 45 -19.04 -4.09 11.71
CA ASN A 45 -19.30 -2.81 11.04
C ASN A 45 -18.45 -2.66 9.77
N LEU A 46 -17.19 -3.08 9.83
CA LEU A 46 -16.23 -2.93 8.75
C LEU A 46 -16.32 -4.02 7.68
N SER A 47 -17.11 -5.07 7.89
CA SER A 47 -17.35 -6.10 6.86
C SER A 47 -17.96 -5.53 5.57
N LYS A 48 -18.56 -4.33 5.64
CA LYS A 48 -19.14 -3.59 4.51
C LYS A 48 -18.24 -2.44 4.02
N ALA A 49 -17.08 -2.25 4.64
CA ALA A 49 -16.16 -1.19 4.25
C ALA A 49 -15.43 -1.57 2.95
N VAL A 50 -14.85 -0.56 2.31
CA VAL A 50 -13.93 -0.71 1.19
C VAL A 50 -12.80 -1.65 1.60
N LYS A 51 -12.46 -2.62 0.76
CA LYS A 51 -11.35 -3.55 1.00
C LYS A 51 -10.21 -3.34 0.01
N GLU A 52 -10.53 -2.98 -1.23
CA GLU A 52 -9.54 -2.73 -2.25
C GLU A 52 -9.61 -1.27 -2.72
N VAL A 53 -8.42 -0.66 -2.84
CA VAL A 53 -8.26 0.72 -3.28
C VAL A 53 -7.35 0.77 -4.50
N LEU A 54 -7.75 1.56 -5.48
CA LEU A 54 -7.04 1.74 -6.75
C LEU A 54 -6.69 3.21 -6.96
N LEU A 55 -5.40 3.52 -7.10
CA LEU A 55 -4.92 4.79 -7.66
C LEU A 55 -4.85 4.67 -9.18
N LEU A 56 -5.54 5.56 -9.86
CA LEU A 56 -5.66 5.58 -11.31
C LEU A 56 -5.84 7.02 -11.80
N ASP A 57 -5.04 7.44 -12.78
CA ASP A 57 -5.11 8.78 -13.40
C ASP A 57 -5.28 9.91 -12.37
N PHE A 58 -4.37 9.92 -11.38
CA PHE A 58 -4.29 10.88 -10.29
C PHE A 58 -5.46 10.88 -9.28
N LYS A 59 -6.29 9.83 -9.30
CA LYS A 59 -7.50 9.71 -8.48
C LYS A 59 -7.54 8.37 -7.77
N VAL A 60 -8.19 8.36 -6.62
CA VAL A 60 -8.33 7.16 -5.80
C VAL A 60 -9.76 6.65 -5.87
N TYR A 61 -9.90 5.35 -6.13
CA TYR A 61 -11.16 4.65 -6.29
C TYR A 61 -11.25 3.49 -5.31
N SER A 62 -12.47 3.21 -4.87
CA SER A 62 -12.83 1.93 -4.29
C SER A 62 -13.12 0.97 -5.44
N VAL A 63 -12.60 -0.24 -5.34
CA VAL A 63 -12.87 -1.30 -6.32
C VAL A 63 -13.41 -2.53 -5.60
N ALA A 64 -14.24 -3.29 -6.29
CA ALA A 64 -14.62 -4.63 -5.86
C ALA A 64 -14.08 -5.62 -6.88
N ILE A 65 -13.38 -6.64 -6.38
CA ILE A 65 -12.81 -7.71 -7.19
C ILE A 65 -13.63 -8.96 -6.88
N ASN A 66 -14.20 -9.55 -7.93
CA ASN A 66 -14.93 -10.80 -7.80
C ASN A 66 -14.06 -11.95 -8.30
N LEU A 67 -13.60 -12.77 -7.35
CA LEU A 67 -12.84 -14.00 -7.59
C LEU A 67 -13.67 -15.26 -7.30
N HIS A 68 -14.93 -15.11 -6.86
CA HIS A 68 -15.76 -16.25 -6.48
C HIS A 68 -16.19 -17.05 -7.70
N GLY A 69 -16.01 -18.37 -7.62
CA GLY A 69 -16.49 -19.30 -8.63
C GLY A 69 -15.62 -19.36 -9.89
N ILE A 70 -14.38 -18.88 -9.85
CA ILE A 70 -13.39 -19.09 -10.93
C ILE A 70 -13.24 -20.59 -11.23
N ASN A 71 -13.20 -21.43 -10.19
CA ASN A 71 -13.20 -22.89 -10.32
C ASN A 71 -14.52 -23.49 -10.84
N ASN A 72 -15.58 -22.67 -10.92
CA ASN A 72 -16.95 -23.05 -11.30
C ASN A 72 -17.46 -22.27 -12.53
N ILE A 73 -16.57 -21.88 -13.46
CA ILE A 73 -16.90 -21.26 -14.78
C ILE A 73 -17.37 -19.79 -14.68
N VAL A 74 -17.30 -19.16 -13.51
CA VAL A 74 -17.59 -17.72 -13.40
C VAL A 74 -16.33 -16.93 -13.76
N ASP A 75 -16.51 -16.06 -14.75
CA ASP A 75 -15.48 -15.17 -15.24
C ASP A 75 -15.06 -14.15 -14.15
N PRO A 76 -13.76 -14.05 -13.81
CA PRO A 76 -13.31 -13.06 -12.85
C PRO A 76 -13.54 -11.64 -13.39
N SER A 77 -13.83 -10.72 -12.48
CA SER A 77 -14.20 -9.35 -12.84
C SER A 77 -13.77 -8.33 -11.78
N MET A 78 -13.68 -7.08 -12.20
CA MET A 78 -13.42 -5.94 -11.34
C MET A 78 -14.41 -4.83 -11.68
N GLU A 79 -14.97 -4.20 -10.65
CA GLU A 79 -15.80 -3.01 -10.81
C GLU A 79 -15.29 -1.85 -9.96
N ILE A 80 -15.35 -0.63 -10.52
CA ILE A 80 -15.13 0.59 -9.73
C ILE A 80 -16.43 0.87 -8.98
N THR A 81 -16.43 0.65 -7.67
CA THR A 81 -17.62 0.81 -6.83
C THR A 81 -17.85 2.26 -6.41
N GLY A 82 -16.81 3.08 -6.45
CA GLY A 82 -16.96 4.51 -6.19
C GLY A 82 -15.64 5.26 -6.23
N LYS A 83 -15.72 6.55 -6.54
CA LYS A 83 -14.60 7.47 -6.36
C LYS A 83 -14.49 7.85 -4.89
N LEU A 84 -13.31 7.70 -4.30
CA LEU A 84 -13.08 8.09 -2.92
C LEU A 84 -12.60 9.54 -2.88
N SER A 85 -13.53 10.50 -2.92
CA SER A 85 -13.20 11.92 -2.93
C SER A 85 -13.79 12.69 -1.74
N ARG A 86 -12.93 13.07 -0.80
CA ARG A 86 -13.13 14.26 0.04
C ARG A 86 -12.14 15.40 -0.30
N LEU A 87 -11.14 15.12 -1.14
CA LEU A 87 -10.14 16.12 -1.56
C LEU A 87 -10.65 17.12 -2.62
N GLU A 88 -11.93 17.07 -3.00
CA GLU A 88 -12.52 17.90 -4.06
C GLU A 88 -12.81 19.35 -3.66
N ASP A 89 -12.95 19.66 -2.36
CA ASP A 89 -13.22 21.03 -1.89
C ASP A 89 -12.01 21.97 -2.11
N SER A 90 -10.85 21.41 -2.45
CA SER A 90 -9.69 22.12 -2.95
C SER A 90 -9.58 21.83 -4.45
N LYS A 91 -9.87 22.82 -5.31
CA LYS A 91 -9.57 22.73 -6.75
C LYS A 91 -8.16 22.14 -6.96
N ALA A 92 -8.09 21.04 -7.72
CA ALA A 92 -6.88 20.52 -8.39
C ALA A 92 -5.73 19.94 -7.55
N LEU A 93 -5.99 19.06 -6.56
CA LEU A 93 -4.92 18.23 -5.98
C LEU A 93 -4.90 16.85 -6.63
N GLU A 94 -4.00 16.68 -7.60
CA GLU A 94 -3.67 15.41 -8.24
C GLU A 94 -2.87 14.51 -7.28
N ILE A 95 -3.30 13.27 -7.09
CA ILE A 95 -2.64 12.28 -6.23
C ILE A 95 -1.64 11.48 -7.08
N TYR A 96 -0.37 11.51 -6.71
CA TYR A 96 0.71 10.84 -7.47
C TYR A 96 1.02 9.46 -6.90
N GLU A 97 0.85 9.29 -5.59
CA GLU A 97 1.14 8.06 -4.88
C GLU A 97 0.18 7.89 -3.72
N ILE A 98 -0.15 6.64 -3.41
CA ILE A 98 -0.85 6.24 -2.18
C ILE A 98 -0.05 5.17 -1.46
N PHE A 99 -0.02 5.22 -0.14
CA PHE A 99 0.64 4.23 0.71
C PHE A 99 -0.26 3.90 1.91
N HIS A 100 -0.62 2.63 2.09
CA HIS A 100 -1.51 2.17 3.16
C HIS A 100 -0.72 1.66 4.38
N CYS A 101 -1.22 1.97 5.59
CA CYS A 101 -0.77 1.40 6.86
C CYS A 101 -1.95 1.32 7.85
N ASP A 102 -2.39 0.10 8.19
CA ASP A 102 -3.41 -0.25 9.19
C ASP A 102 -4.57 0.76 9.31
N GLY A 103 -5.22 1.03 8.17
CA GLY A 103 -6.43 1.85 8.07
C GLY A 103 -6.21 3.34 7.86
N LEU A 104 -4.97 3.79 7.73
CA LEU A 104 -4.63 5.09 7.18
C LEU A 104 -3.98 4.95 5.80
N ILE A 105 -4.26 5.91 4.93
CA ILE A 105 -3.62 6.06 3.62
C ILE A 105 -2.89 7.39 3.61
N LEU A 106 -1.60 7.35 3.30
CA LEU A 106 -0.80 8.51 2.95
C LEU A 106 -0.93 8.77 1.45
N CYS A 107 -1.42 9.94 1.09
CA CYS A 107 -1.50 10.41 -0.30
C CYS A 107 -0.44 11.48 -0.55
N THR A 108 0.38 11.28 -1.57
CA THR A 108 1.32 12.29 -2.06
C THR A 108 0.67 13.08 -3.19
N MET A 109 0.61 14.40 -3.07
CA MET A 109 -0.10 15.29 -3.98
C MET A 109 0.83 16.33 -4.58
N GLY A 110 0.61 16.61 -5.88
CA GLY A 110 1.31 17.61 -6.68
C GLY A 110 2.83 17.48 -6.61
N GLU A 111 3.47 16.78 -7.56
CA GLU A 111 4.94 16.63 -7.65
C GLU A 111 5.71 16.58 -6.29
N ASN A 112 5.20 15.81 -5.30
CA ASN A 112 5.78 15.66 -3.95
C ASN A 112 5.76 16.90 -3.04
N ILE A 113 4.89 17.88 -3.34
CA ILE A 113 4.81 19.18 -2.65
C ILE A 113 3.97 19.08 -1.37
N SER A 114 2.93 18.24 -1.37
CA SER A 114 1.98 18.17 -0.27
C SER A 114 1.55 16.75 0.02
N HIS A 115 1.32 16.45 1.29
CA HIS A 115 0.97 15.10 1.74
C HIS A 115 -0.30 15.16 2.56
N VAL A 116 -1.16 14.17 2.40
CA VAL A 116 -2.38 14.03 3.18
C VAL A 116 -2.42 12.65 3.79
N VAL A 117 -2.54 12.60 5.12
CA VAL A 117 -2.95 11.38 5.80
C VAL A 117 -4.47 11.35 5.79
N TRP A 118 -5.04 10.24 5.34
CA TRP A 118 -6.46 10.08 5.11
C TRP A 118 -6.95 8.74 5.65
N ASN A 119 -8.09 8.77 6.35
CA ASN A 119 -8.84 7.57 6.73
C ASN A 119 -10.11 7.51 5.86
N PRO A 120 -10.19 6.60 4.87
CA PRO A 120 -11.39 6.39 4.04
C PRO A 120 -12.67 6.11 4.85
N CYS A 121 -12.59 5.30 5.90
CA CYS A 121 -13.75 4.88 6.71
C CYS A 121 -14.36 6.01 7.53
N THR A 122 -13.53 6.82 8.17
CA THR A 122 -14.01 7.95 9.00
C THR A 122 -14.13 9.25 8.20
N CYS A 123 -13.61 9.24 6.96
CA CYS A 123 -13.42 10.37 6.09
C CYS A 123 -12.52 11.47 6.67
N GLU A 124 -11.76 11.22 7.73
CA GLU A 124 -10.82 12.19 8.30
C GLU A 124 -9.61 12.39 7.41
N THR A 125 -9.16 13.63 7.30
CA THR A 125 -7.95 14.00 6.55
C THR A 125 -7.10 14.95 7.39
N ARG A 126 -5.79 14.88 7.22
CA ARG A 126 -4.82 15.85 7.76
C ARG A 126 -3.76 16.12 6.72
N MET A 127 -3.58 17.39 6.39
CA MET A 127 -2.46 17.83 5.55
C MET A 127 -1.17 17.86 6.36
N ILE A 128 -0.11 17.32 5.80
CA ILE A 128 1.24 17.34 6.34
C ILE A 128 2.07 18.27 5.46
N LYS A 129 2.64 19.31 6.08
CA LYS A 129 3.55 20.22 5.39
C LYS A 129 4.97 19.64 5.47
N PRO A 130 5.67 19.45 4.34
CA PRO A 130 7.07 19.05 4.37
C PRO A 130 7.95 20.21 4.88
N THR A 131 9.08 19.87 5.50
CA THR A 131 10.07 20.82 6.05
C THR A 131 10.80 21.63 4.98
N ASN A 132 10.95 21.08 3.77
CA ASN A 132 11.65 21.74 2.67
C ASN A 132 11.04 21.35 1.31
N LEU A 133 10.49 22.35 0.60
CA LEU A 133 9.76 22.23 -0.67
C LEU A 133 10.69 22.09 -1.89
N ASP A 134 12.00 22.35 -1.74
CA ASP A 134 12.93 22.39 -2.86
C ASP A 134 13.42 21.00 -3.31
N ARG A 135 13.13 19.94 -2.53
CA ARG A 135 13.61 18.57 -2.80
C ARG A 135 12.53 17.74 -3.48
N LYS A 136 12.70 17.50 -4.79
CA LYS A 136 11.71 16.81 -5.63
C LYS A 136 11.82 15.28 -5.61
N ASP A 137 13.02 14.74 -5.36
CA ASP A 137 13.26 13.29 -5.33
C ASP A 137 13.08 12.76 -3.89
N CYS A 138 11.83 12.62 -3.48
CA CYS A 138 11.45 12.13 -2.16
C CYS A 138 10.52 10.92 -2.25
N ALA A 139 10.72 9.94 -1.37
CA ALA A 139 9.76 8.88 -1.07
C ALA A 139 9.19 9.08 0.34
N TYR A 140 7.92 8.72 0.53
CA TYR A 140 7.23 8.87 1.81
C TYR A 140 6.50 7.59 2.18
N PHE A 141 6.79 7.06 3.35
CA PHE A 141 6.20 5.82 3.84
C PHE A 141 5.52 6.05 5.19
N LEU A 142 4.35 5.44 5.36
CA LEU A 142 3.56 5.53 6.59
C LEU A 142 3.81 4.29 7.45
N GLY A 143 4.01 4.49 8.74
CA GLY A 143 4.11 3.40 9.71
C GLY A 143 3.65 3.85 11.09
N TYR A 144 3.81 3.00 12.09
CA TYR A 144 3.59 3.39 13.48
C TYR A 144 4.56 2.72 14.44
N GLY A 145 4.97 3.49 15.45
CA GLY A 145 5.70 2.94 16.59
C GLY A 145 4.73 2.45 17.66
N ASN A 146 5.03 1.31 18.26
CA ASN A 146 4.25 0.79 19.38
C ASN A 146 4.68 1.53 20.66
N ASN A 147 3.99 2.62 21.00
CA ASN A 147 4.09 3.23 22.32
C ASN A 147 3.11 2.49 23.23
N ASN A 148 3.50 2.13 24.46
CA ASN A 148 2.73 1.40 25.50
C ASN A 148 1.25 1.84 25.77
N SER A 149 0.73 2.81 25.05
CA SER A 149 -0.68 3.20 24.99
C SER A 149 -1.49 2.41 23.94
N SER A 150 -2.79 2.24 24.16
CA SER A 150 -3.74 1.58 23.24
C SER A 150 -4.00 2.33 21.91
N CYS A 151 -3.06 3.13 21.42
CA CYS A 151 -3.22 3.99 20.25
C CYS A 151 -1.93 3.98 19.44
N TYR A 152 -2.02 3.63 18.16
CA TYR A 152 -0.90 3.69 17.23
C TYR A 152 -0.34 5.12 17.15
N ASN A 153 0.97 5.26 17.39
CA ASN A 153 1.67 6.51 17.08
C ASN A 153 2.14 6.45 15.63
N TYR A 154 1.27 6.89 14.72
CA TYR A 154 1.62 6.96 13.30
C TYR A 154 2.73 7.97 13.06
N LYS A 155 3.64 7.59 12.18
CA LYS A 155 4.78 8.40 11.76
C LYS A 155 4.94 8.28 10.24
N ILE A 156 5.54 9.29 9.62
CA ILE A 156 5.88 9.28 8.20
C ILE A 156 7.39 9.29 8.08
N LEU A 157 7.97 8.26 7.47
CA LEU A 157 9.35 8.25 7.03
C LEU A 157 9.43 8.98 5.68
N ARG A 158 10.30 9.98 5.60
CA ARG A 158 10.67 10.65 4.36
C ARG A 158 12.10 10.27 4.02
N ILE A 159 12.31 9.84 2.78
CA ILE A 159 13.62 9.51 2.22
C ILE A 159 13.85 10.46 1.06
N TYR A 160 15.01 11.11 1.00
CA TYR A 160 15.33 11.96 -0.14
C TYR A 160 16.81 11.94 -0.47
N SER A 161 17.10 12.12 -1.76
CA SER A 161 18.48 12.18 -2.24
C SER A 161 19.10 13.53 -1.94
N LYS A 162 20.37 13.50 -1.55
CA LYS A 162 21.22 14.68 -1.42
C LYS A 162 22.49 14.44 -2.22
N ILE A 163 22.75 15.35 -3.15
CA ILE A 163 23.95 15.32 -3.98
C ILE A 163 24.96 16.29 -3.35
N THR A 164 26.11 15.77 -2.92
CA THR A 164 27.25 16.60 -2.51
C THR A 164 28.46 16.27 -3.37
N GLY A 165 28.82 17.17 -4.29
CA GLY A 165 29.89 16.91 -5.25
C GLY A 165 29.48 15.83 -6.26
N GLN A 166 30.26 14.74 -6.34
CA GLN A 166 30.05 13.63 -7.29
C GLN A 166 29.29 12.43 -6.71
N ILE A 167 29.03 12.40 -5.39
CA ILE A 167 28.40 11.28 -4.70
C ILE A 167 27.03 11.71 -4.18
N GLY A 168 25.99 10.94 -4.51
CA GLY A 168 24.66 11.06 -3.93
C GLY A 168 24.52 10.13 -2.72
N TYR A 169 23.87 10.59 -1.67
CA TYR A 169 23.44 9.75 -0.54
C TYR A 169 21.99 10.06 -0.19
N PHE A 170 21.35 9.14 0.56
CA PHE A 170 20.02 9.36 1.09
C PHE A 170 20.08 9.91 2.51
N GLU A 171 19.29 10.94 2.79
CA GLU A 171 18.98 11.40 4.15
C GLU A 171 17.55 10.99 4.50
N PHE A 172 17.32 10.87 5.79
CA PHE A 172 16.06 10.38 6.33
C PHE A 172 15.49 11.37 7.34
N GLU A 173 14.22 11.67 7.20
CA GLU A 173 13.45 12.45 8.15
C GLU A 173 12.25 11.64 8.61
N ILE A 174 11.85 11.81 9.86
CA ILE A 174 10.64 11.23 10.39
C ILE A 174 9.72 12.32 10.92
N TYR A 175 8.47 12.26 10.49
CA TYR A 175 7.40 13.09 11.02
C TYR A 175 6.58 12.29 12.00
N ASP A 176 6.40 12.81 13.21
CA ASP A 176 5.55 12.21 14.22
C ASP A 176 4.19 12.95 14.28
N LEU A 177 3.10 12.21 14.00
CA LEU A 177 1.76 12.80 13.91
C LEU A 177 1.27 13.36 15.25
N ILE A 178 1.70 12.81 16.38
CA ILE A 178 1.28 13.27 17.71
C ILE A 178 2.01 14.56 18.09
N SER A 179 3.32 14.59 17.88
CA SER A 179 4.14 15.76 18.18
C SER A 179 3.89 16.91 17.21
N ASP A 180 3.46 16.60 15.98
CA ASP A 180 3.29 17.51 14.85
C ASP A 180 4.62 18.11 14.37
N SER A 181 5.67 17.30 14.33
CA SER A 181 7.01 17.77 14.02
C SER A 181 7.83 16.79 13.20
N TRP A 182 8.68 17.34 12.33
CA TRP A 182 9.73 16.62 11.62
C TRP A 182 11.01 16.61 12.45
N ARG A 183 11.76 15.52 12.37
CA ARG A 183 13.16 15.47 12.81
C ARG A 183 14.00 14.62 11.88
N VAL A 184 15.28 14.93 11.82
CA VAL A 184 16.27 14.19 11.06
C VAL A 184 16.63 12.90 11.80
N LEU A 185 16.78 11.81 11.06
CA LEU A 185 17.42 10.58 11.55
C LEU A 185 18.89 10.64 11.16
N ASN A 186 19.79 10.50 12.14
CA ASN A 186 21.24 10.62 11.94
C ASN A 186 21.88 9.38 11.29
N ASP A 187 21.07 8.53 10.66
CA ASP A 187 21.53 7.37 9.92
C ASP A 187 21.86 7.79 8.48
N VAL A 188 23.01 7.33 7.97
CA VAL A 188 23.43 7.56 6.59
C VAL A 188 23.61 6.19 5.94
N TYR A 189 22.86 5.93 4.88
CA TYR A 189 22.95 4.68 4.12
C TYR A 189 23.35 4.96 2.66
N HIS A 190 24.29 4.16 2.14
CA HIS A 190 24.80 4.22 0.78
C HIS A 190 24.07 3.22 -0.12
N TRP A 191 22.77 3.41 -0.34
CA TRP A 191 21.99 2.59 -1.29
C TRP A 191 21.62 3.40 -2.53
N PHE A 192 21.28 2.72 -3.63
CA PHE A 192 20.59 3.32 -4.76
C PHE A 192 19.18 2.74 -4.80
N THR A 193 18.17 3.61 -4.83
CA THR A 193 16.78 3.16 -4.73
C THR A 193 15.96 3.59 -5.92
N TYR A 194 15.30 2.63 -6.55
CA TYR A 194 14.06 2.85 -7.29
C TYR A 194 12.92 2.50 -6.34
N PHE A 195 12.21 3.50 -5.78
CA PHE A 195 11.19 3.32 -4.73
C PHE A 195 9.85 2.78 -5.26
N LEU A 196 9.87 1.82 -6.18
CA LEU A 196 8.68 1.59 -6.99
C LEU A 196 7.58 0.84 -6.22
N TYR A 197 7.90 0.00 -5.21
CA TYR A 197 6.91 -0.86 -4.55
C TYR A 197 7.18 -1.09 -3.05
N ALA A 198 6.85 -0.10 -2.21
CA ALA A 198 6.92 -0.24 -0.74
C ALA A 198 5.57 -0.61 -0.13
N VAL A 199 5.53 -1.49 0.87
CA VAL A 199 4.30 -1.87 1.59
C VAL A 199 4.47 -1.75 3.09
N SER A 200 3.36 -1.66 3.83
CA SER A 200 3.38 -1.71 5.29
C SER A 200 2.83 -3.04 5.79
N LEU A 201 3.55 -3.66 6.72
CA LEU A 201 3.10 -4.84 7.45
C LEU A 201 3.33 -4.62 8.95
N LYS A 202 2.27 -4.69 9.75
CA LYS A 202 2.29 -4.53 11.22
C LYS A 202 3.01 -3.25 11.66
N GLY A 203 2.71 -2.14 10.98
CA GLY A 203 3.26 -0.82 11.28
C GLY A 203 4.66 -0.54 10.75
N ASN A 204 5.36 -1.53 10.20
CA ASN A 204 6.68 -1.37 9.61
C ASN A 204 6.60 -1.34 8.08
N THR A 205 7.46 -0.55 7.45
CA THR A 205 7.52 -0.44 5.98
C THR A 205 8.58 -1.39 5.44
N TYR A 206 8.27 -2.06 4.33
CA TYR A 206 9.14 -2.95 3.59
C TYR A 206 9.20 -2.54 2.12
N TRP A 207 10.37 -2.56 1.51
CA TRP A 207 10.56 -2.29 0.08
C TRP A 207 11.84 -2.93 -0.42
N ILE A 208 11.92 -3.15 -1.73
CA ILE A 208 13.11 -3.74 -2.35
C ILE A 208 14.07 -2.61 -2.77
N VAL A 209 15.36 -2.79 -2.48
CA VAL A 209 16.43 -1.83 -2.83
C VAL A 209 17.61 -2.53 -3.48
N SER A 210 18.36 -1.79 -4.29
CA SER A 210 19.64 -2.23 -4.82
C SER A 210 20.77 -1.83 -3.86
N ASP A 211 21.53 -2.82 -3.42
CA ASP A 211 22.68 -2.65 -2.55
C ASP A 211 23.97 -2.55 -3.38
N LEU A 212 24.60 -1.38 -3.34
CA LEU A 212 25.86 -1.10 -4.04
C LEU A 212 27.07 -1.70 -3.31
N ASP A 213 27.00 -1.77 -1.98
CA ASP A 213 28.12 -2.22 -1.14
C ASP A 213 28.23 -3.76 -1.17
N ALA A 214 27.10 -4.45 -1.37
CA ALA A 214 27.03 -5.92 -1.47
C ALA A 214 27.26 -6.48 -2.88
N GLY A 215 27.78 -5.69 -3.83
CA GLY A 215 28.17 -6.18 -5.16
C GLY A 215 27.02 -6.27 -6.17
N HIS A 216 26.14 -5.26 -6.21
CA HIS A 216 24.99 -5.14 -7.13
C HIS A 216 23.85 -6.14 -6.88
N GLY A 217 23.65 -6.54 -5.63
CA GLY A 217 22.51 -7.36 -5.21
C GLY A 217 21.24 -6.54 -4.96
N VAL A 218 20.10 -7.23 -4.91
CA VAL A 218 18.83 -6.67 -4.40
C VAL A 218 18.52 -7.28 -3.04
N VAL A 219 18.00 -6.46 -2.13
CA VAL A 219 17.61 -6.89 -0.77
C VAL A 219 16.24 -6.35 -0.42
N LEU A 220 15.53 -7.07 0.44
CA LEU A 220 14.33 -6.56 1.08
C LEU A 220 14.75 -5.71 2.27
N LEU A 221 14.47 -4.41 2.22
CA LEU A 221 14.75 -3.46 3.27
C LEU A 221 13.48 -3.19 4.07
N SER A 222 13.59 -3.17 5.39
CA SER A 222 12.54 -2.73 6.29
C SER A 222 12.96 -1.53 7.12
N PHE A 223 11.99 -0.71 7.49
CA PHE A 223 12.15 0.30 8.53
C PHE A 223 11.20 0.01 9.67
N ASP A 224 11.77 -0.23 10.85
CA ASP A 224 11.04 -0.43 12.09
C ASP A 224 10.71 0.92 12.72
N PHE A 225 9.43 1.29 12.77
CA PHE A 225 9.00 2.58 13.33
C PHE A 225 9.01 2.64 14.87
N THR A 226 9.13 1.49 15.51
CA THR A 226 9.24 1.36 16.98
C THR A 226 10.68 1.59 17.41
N THR A 227 11.65 0.92 16.76
CA THR A 227 13.08 1.08 17.07
C THR A 227 13.78 2.17 16.25
N GLU A 228 13.13 2.63 15.18
CA GLU A 228 13.61 3.63 14.21
C GLU A 228 14.91 3.21 13.54
N ARG A 229 14.96 1.94 13.10
CA ARG A 229 16.12 1.32 12.51
C ARG A 229 15.77 0.60 11.22
N PHE A 230 16.76 0.54 10.34
CA PHE A 230 16.68 -0.24 9.12
C PHE A 230 17.13 -1.67 9.38
N VAL A 231 16.47 -2.63 8.74
CA VAL A 231 16.85 -4.04 8.74
C VAL A 231 16.79 -4.56 7.31
N SER A 232 17.84 -5.21 6.84
CA SER A 232 17.87 -5.83 5.51
C SER A 232 17.71 -7.34 5.62
N PHE A 233 17.04 -7.91 4.63
CA PHE A 233 16.82 -9.35 4.49
C PHE A 233 17.21 -9.80 3.08
N PRO A 234 17.80 -11.00 2.93
CA PRO A 234 18.05 -11.57 1.62
C PRO A 234 16.74 -11.90 0.90
N LEU A 235 16.75 -11.74 -0.42
CA LEU A 235 15.67 -12.18 -1.30
C LEU A 235 15.85 -13.68 -1.68
N PRO A 236 14.80 -14.38 -2.12
CA PRO A 236 14.86 -15.81 -2.41
C PRO A 236 15.65 -16.20 -3.66
N TYR A 237 16.05 -15.23 -4.48
CA TYR A 237 16.64 -15.46 -5.79
C TYR A 237 17.87 -14.57 -6.02
N PRO A 238 18.87 -15.04 -6.80
CA PRO A 238 20.02 -14.23 -7.16
C PRO A 238 19.62 -13.13 -8.15
N SER A 239 20.13 -11.91 -7.94
CA SER A 239 19.79 -10.71 -8.72
C SER A 239 20.08 -10.88 -10.21
N ARG A 240 19.05 -11.24 -10.99
CA ARG A 240 19.04 -11.14 -12.45
C ARG A 240 17.65 -10.69 -12.92
N ASN A 241 17.63 -9.52 -13.57
CA ASN A 241 16.63 -8.96 -14.50
C ASN A 241 15.25 -9.68 -14.59
N ILE A 242 14.07 -9.07 -14.40
CA ILE A 242 13.58 -7.67 -14.36
C ILE A 242 12.12 -7.71 -13.78
N GLU A 243 11.67 -6.62 -13.15
CA GLU A 243 10.35 -6.38 -12.53
C GLU A 243 10.04 -7.18 -11.25
N GLU A 244 10.05 -6.46 -10.12
CA GLU A 244 9.74 -6.98 -8.80
C GLU A 244 8.52 -6.25 -8.24
N GLY A 245 7.47 -6.98 -7.90
CA GLY A 245 6.35 -6.46 -7.13
C GLY A 245 6.50 -6.84 -5.67
N LEU A 246 5.95 -6.03 -4.75
CA LEU A 246 5.81 -6.38 -3.34
C LEU A 246 4.35 -6.22 -2.90
N SER A 247 3.84 -7.20 -2.15
CA SER A 247 2.47 -7.21 -1.62
C SER A 247 2.41 -7.77 -0.20
N VAL A 248 1.31 -7.49 0.51
CA VAL A 248 1.02 -8.02 1.84
C VAL A 248 -0.08 -9.07 1.72
N VAL A 249 0.11 -10.20 2.37
CA VAL A 249 -0.80 -11.35 2.31
C VAL A 249 -1.28 -11.70 3.71
N GLY A 250 -2.60 -11.77 3.89
CA GLY A 250 -3.23 -12.15 5.16
C GLY A 250 -2.91 -11.26 6.36
N GLU A 251 -2.36 -10.05 6.15
CA GLU A 251 -1.83 -9.16 7.21
C GLU A 251 -0.69 -9.78 8.05
N GLU A 252 -0.07 -10.87 7.58
CA GLU A 252 0.93 -11.63 8.31
C GLU A 252 2.22 -11.90 7.51
N GLN A 253 2.13 -11.93 6.18
CA GLN A 253 3.23 -12.32 5.28
C GLN A 253 3.46 -11.26 4.19
N LEU A 254 4.66 -11.29 3.61
CA LEU A 254 4.97 -10.55 2.38
C LEU A 254 5.00 -11.52 1.20
N ALA A 255 4.55 -11.03 0.06
CA ALA A 255 4.69 -11.69 -1.23
C ALA A 255 5.58 -10.85 -2.15
N VAL A 256 6.54 -11.50 -2.79
CA VAL A 256 7.33 -10.93 -3.87
C VAL A 256 6.94 -11.59 -5.17
N LEU A 257 6.59 -10.78 -6.16
CA LEU A 257 6.36 -11.23 -7.53
C LEU A 257 7.62 -10.94 -8.33
N TYR A 258 8.17 -11.97 -8.96
CA TYR A 258 9.39 -11.94 -9.73
C TYR A 258 9.11 -12.43 -11.16
N GLN A 259 9.47 -11.62 -12.16
CA GLN A 259 9.29 -11.99 -13.57
C GLN A 259 10.63 -12.30 -14.24
N ILE A 260 10.75 -13.50 -14.79
CA ILE A 260 11.96 -13.91 -15.52
C ILE A 260 11.79 -13.50 -16.98
N THR A 261 12.56 -12.49 -17.42
CA THR A 261 12.61 -12.10 -18.83
C THR A 261 13.79 -12.76 -19.54
N ASN A 262 13.52 -13.69 -20.45
CA ASN A 262 14.57 -14.38 -21.20
C ASN A 262 15.06 -13.49 -22.35
N THR A 263 16.09 -12.68 -22.10
CA THR A 263 16.62 -11.67 -23.05
C THR A 263 17.26 -12.26 -24.32
N LEU A 264 17.50 -13.57 -24.37
CA LEU A 264 18.18 -14.25 -25.49
C LEU A 264 17.22 -14.92 -26.49
N SER A 265 15.92 -14.92 -26.23
CA SER A 265 14.92 -15.54 -27.11
C SER A 265 13.88 -14.50 -27.55
N PHE A 266 13.63 -14.39 -28.86
CA PHE A 266 12.48 -13.64 -29.41
C PHE A 266 11.12 -14.24 -29.03
N SER A 267 11.09 -15.28 -28.18
CA SER A 267 9.85 -15.81 -27.60
C SER A 267 9.41 -14.93 -26.44
N SER A 268 8.17 -14.46 -26.52
CA SER A 268 7.43 -13.69 -25.51
C SER A 268 7.10 -14.48 -24.23
N GLU A 269 7.90 -15.48 -23.88
CA GLU A 269 7.64 -16.36 -22.74
C GLU A 269 8.34 -15.77 -21.52
N SER A 270 7.55 -15.15 -20.64
CA SER A 270 7.99 -14.75 -19.30
C SER A 270 7.33 -15.68 -18.29
N GLU A 271 8.15 -16.23 -17.40
CA GLU A 271 7.67 -16.97 -16.24
C GLU A 271 7.50 -15.98 -15.08
N ILE A 272 6.39 -16.10 -14.35
CA ILE A 272 6.14 -15.32 -13.15
C ILE A 272 6.23 -16.27 -11.97
N GLU A 273 7.06 -15.91 -11.01
CA GLU A 273 7.14 -16.60 -9.74
C GLU A 273 6.62 -15.68 -8.64
N VAL A 274 5.89 -16.26 -7.70
CA VAL A 274 5.51 -15.58 -6.46
C VAL A 274 6.18 -16.30 -5.30
N TRP A 275 6.84 -15.55 -4.43
CA TRP A 275 7.51 -16.03 -3.24
C TRP A 275 6.86 -15.44 -2.00
N LEU A 276 6.54 -16.28 -1.02
CA LEU A 276 5.96 -15.87 0.25
C LEU A 276 6.98 -15.96 1.36
N THR A 277 6.97 -14.99 2.27
CA THR A 277 7.72 -15.09 3.53
C THR A 277 7.00 -16.04 4.49
N ASN A 278 7.73 -16.54 5.49
CA ASN A 278 7.08 -16.95 6.75
C ASN A 278 6.32 -15.77 7.38
N LYS A 279 5.47 -16.05 8.37
CA LYS A 279 4.80 -14.99 9.12
C LYS A 279 5.81 -14.09 9.81
N ILE A 280 5.64 -12.77 9.63
CA ILE A 280 6.53 -11.74 10.16
C ILE A 280 5.92 -11.21 11.45
N ASP A 281 6.22 -11.89 12.55
CA ASP A 281 5.75 -11.58 13.91
C ASP A 281 6.76 -11.99 14.98
N GLU A 282 7.49 -13.09 14.76
CA GLU A 282 8.30 -13.73 15.81
C GLU A 282 9.78 -13.93 15.43
N ALA A 283 10.12 -13.97 14.14
CA ALA A 283 11.49 -14.24 13.68
C ALA A 283 12.22 -12.94 13.29
N LYS A 284 13.45 -12.78 13.79
CA LYS A 284 14.44 -11.83 13.21
C LYS A 284 14.95 -12.28 11.85
N GLU A 285 14.51 -13.45 11.38
CA GLU A 285 14.92 -14.07 10.14
C GLU A 285 13.71 -14.22 9.22
N VAL A 286 13.87 -13.76 7.98
CA VAL A 286 12.89 -13.93 6.91
C VAL A 286 13.32 -15.13 6.08
N SER A 287 12.45 -16.13 6.00
CA SER A 287 12.58 -17.29 5.13
C SER A 287 11.53 -17.23 4.03
N TRP A 288 11.86 -17.75 2.86
CA TRP A 288 11.00 -17.69 1.68
C TRP A 288 10.59 -19.09 1.23
N SER A 289 9.34 -19.21 0.81
CA SER A 289 8.80 -20.41 0.15
C SER A 289 8.17 -20.02 -1.17
N LYS A 290 8.46 -20.77 -2.23
CA LYS A 290 7.84 -20.57 -3.54
C LYS A 290 6.34 -20.86 -3.44
N PHE A 291 5.51 -19.88 -3.77
CA PHE A 291 4.08 -20.07 -3.95
C PHE A 291 3.89 -20.62 -5.36
N VAL A 292 3.68 -21.93 -5.45
CA VAL A 292 3.61 -22.64 -6.74
C VAL A 292 2.30 -22.30 -7.43
N VAL A 293 2.35 -21.31 -8.30
CA VAL A 293 1.44 -21.16 -9.43
C VAL A 293 2.34 -20.91 -10.64
N ASP A 294 2.38 -21.88 -11.54
CA ASP A 294 3.04 -21.68 -12.83
C ASP A 294 2.09 -20.81 -13.65
N PHE A 295 2.26 -19.49 -13.57
CA PHE A 295 1.52 -18.56 -14.41
C PHE A 295 2.04 -18.69 -15.83
N HIS A 296 1.66 -19.78 -16.50
CA HIS A 296 2.03 -20.01 -17.88
C HIS A 296 1.49 -18.86 -18.75
N LYS A 297 2.40 -18.16 -19.44
CA LYS A 297 2.10 -17.34 -20.62
C LYS A 297 0.91 -16.38 -20.43
N GLY A 298 1.10 -15.31 -19.68
CA GLY A 298 0.00 -14.35 -19.45
C GLY A 298 0.39 -12.89 -19.56
N ILE A 299 1.39 -12.49 -18.78
CA ILE A 299 1.69 -11.07 -18.58
C ILE A 299 2.91 -10.69 -19.43
N PRO A 300 2.75 -9.88 -20.49
CA PRO A 300 3.89 -9.27 -21.17
C PRO A 300 4.76 -8.53 -20.14
N PRO A 301 6.09 -8.48 -20.30
CA PRO A 301 6.93 -7.61 -19.47
C PRO A 301 6.33 -6.20 -19.46
N SER A 302 6.10 -5.62 -18.27
CA SER A 302 5.76 -4.20 -18.24
C SER A 302 7.01 -3.38 -18.56
N VAL A 303 6.77 -2.15 -19.00
CA VAL A 303 7.83 -1.16 -19.20
C VAL A 303 8.04 -0.33 -17.91
N LEU A 304 7.06 -0.38 -17.02
CA LEU A 304 6.84 0.55 -15.91
C LEU A 304 6.13 -0.24 -14.81
N GLY A 305 6.92 -0.83 -13.91
CA GLY A 305 6.56 -2.05 -13.17
C GLY A 305 5.23 -2.12 -12.41
N MET A 306 5.06 -3.23 -11.70
CA MET A 306 3.77 -3.79 -11.34
C MET A 306 3.44 -3.71 -9.85
N THR A 307 2.20 -3.36 -9.52
CA THR A 307 1.63 -3.60 -8.18
C THR A 307 0.71 -4.80 -8.25
N PHE A 308 0.62 -5.60 -7.18
CA PHE A 308 -0.25 -6.77 -7.19
C PHE A 308 -0.88 -7.08 -5.84
N LEU A 309 -1.97 -7.84 -5.89
CA LEU A 309 -2.58 -8.51 -4.74
C LEU A 309 -2.50 -10.02 -4.98
N LEU A 310 -2.24 -10.79 -3.93
CA LEU A 310 -2.29 -12.25 -3.95
C LEU A 310 -3.51 -12.74 -3.17
N ASP A 311 -4.32 -13.58 -3.81
CA ASP A 311 -5.37 -14.37 -3.18
C ASP A 311 -4.89 -15.82 -3.08
N GLU A 312 -4.52 -16.26 -1.88
CA GLU A 312 -4.03 -17.62 -1.62
C GLU A 312 -5.12 -18.68 -1.77
N GLU A 313 -6.37 -18.34 -1.41
CA GLU A 313 -7.50 -19.29 -1.41
C GLU A 313 -7.88 -19.67 -2.84
N ASN A 314 -7.93 -18.67 -3.73
CA ASN A 314 -8.26 -18.85 -5.14
C ASN A 314 -7.02 -19.08 -6.01
N LYS A 315 -5.80 -18.97 -5.46
CA LYS A 315 -4.52 -19.04 -6.19
C LYS A 315 -4.44 -18.05 -7.35
N VAL A 316 -4.80 -16.80 -7.09
CA VAL A 316 -4.91 -15.76 -8.11
C VAL A 316 -4.08 -14.55 -7.75
N VAL A 317 -3.44 -13.95 -8.76
CA VAL A 317 -2.78 -12.65 -8.66
C VAL A 317 -3.63 -11.61 -9.39
N VAL A 318 -3.90 -10.50 -8.72
CA VAL A 318 -4.48 -9.30 -9.35
C VAL A 318 -3.37 -8.30 -9.58
N CYS A 319 -3.01 -8.07 -10.83
CA CYS A 319 -1.89 -7.21 -11.23
C CYS A 319 -2.42 -5.88 -11.73
N CYS A 320 -1.81 -4.78 -11.32
CA CYS A 320 -2.05 -3.46 -11.87
C CYS A 320 -0.75 -2.89 -12.44
N ARG A 321 -0.80 -2.49 -13.71
CA ARG A 321 0.38 -2.05 -14.46
C ARG A 321 0.05 -0.95 -15.45
N LYS A 322 1.10 -0.30 -15.93
CA LYS A 322 1.02 0.69 -16.98
C LYS A 322 1.53 0.12 -18.30
N ASP A 323 0.69 0.21 -19.32
CA ASP A 323 0.98 -0.26 -20.67
C ASP A 323 1.11 0.91 -21.64
N ILE A 324 1.71 0.65 -22.81
CA ILE A 324 1.83 1.61 -23.91
C ILE A 324 1.21 0.98 -25.14
N GLU A 325 0.21 1.63 -25.71
CA GLU A 325 -0.46 1.20 -26.96
C GLU A 325 -0.66 2.43 -27.83
N HIS A 326 -0.20 2.38 -29.09
CA HIS A 326 -0.28 3.50 -30.04
C HIS A 326 0.21 4.85 -29.45
N GLU A 327 1.37 4.83 -28.80
CA GLU A 327 2.00 6.00 -28.13
C GLU A 327 1.19 6.61 -26.97
N ARG A 328 0.11 5.96 -26.54
CA ARG A 328 -0.68 6.37 -25.39
C ARG A 328 -0.39 5.47 -24.21
N SER A 329 -0.29 6.07 -23.02
CA SER A 329 -0.22 5.31 -21.78
C SER A 329 -1.59 4.79 -21.40
N LEU A 330 -1.68 3.52 -21.01
CA LEU A 330 -2.89 2.89 -20.49
C LEU A 330 -2.61 2.33 -19.12
N SER A 331 -3.64 2.33 -18.29
CA SER A 331 -3.61 1.59 -17.03
C SER A 331 -4.49 0.36 -17.19
N SER A 332 -3.94 -0.79 -16.81
CA SER A 332 -4.62 -2.07 -16.97
C SER A 332 -4.58 -2.86 -15.67
N VAL A 333 -5.67 -3.56 -15.40
CA VAL A 333 -5.76 -4.53 -14.32
C VAL A 333 -6.00 -5.90 -14.92
N TYR A 334 -5.17 -6.85 -14.52
CA TYR A 334 -5.22 -8.24 -14.93
C TYR A 334 -5.51 -9.12 -13.74
N ILE A 335 -6.26 -10.19 -13.98
CA ILE A 335 -6.45 -11.28 -13.03
C ILE A 335 -5.82 -12.52 -13.67
N VAL A 336 -4.87 -13.10 -12.95
CA VAL A 336 -4.02 -14.17 -13.44
C VAL A 336 -4.11 -15.34 -12.48
N GLY A 337 -4.50 -16.50 -12.99
CA GLY A 337 -4.47 -17.78 -12.29
C GLY A 337 -3.60 -18.77 -13.04
N GLU A 338 -3.60 -20.02 -12.60
CA GLU A 338 -2.77 -21.11 -13.16
C GLU A 338 -2.96 -21.28 -14.68
N ASP A 339 -4.22 -21.33 -15.14
CA ASP A 339 -4.54 -21.62 -16.55
C ASP A 339 -5.21 -20.46 -17.30
N PHE A 340 -5.28 -19.27 -16.68
CA PHE A 340 -5.97 -18.14 -17.29
C PHE A 340 -5.31 -16.80 -16.99
N HIS A 341 -5.44 -15.91 -17.96
CA HIS A 341 -5.02 -14.53 -17.86
C HIS A 341 -6.11 -13.65 -18.47
N LYS A 342 -6.69 -12.76 -17.66
CA LYS A 342 -7.81 -11.92 -18.10
C LYS A 342 -7.56 -10.46 -17.77
N GLN A 343 -7.64 -9.60 -18.80
CA GLN A 343 -7.73 -8.16 -18.60
C GLN A 343 -9.14 -7.80 -18.13
N VAL A 344 -9.28 -7.38 -16.88
CA VAL A 344 -10.57 -7.00 -16.28
C VAL A 344 -10.82 -5.50 -16.30
N TYR A 345 -9.76 -4.71 -16.54
CA TYR A 345 -9.86 -3.27 -16.63
C TYR A 345 -8.84 -2.69 -17.61
N LYS A 346 -9.24 -1.67 -18.35
CA LYS A 346 -8.38 -0.91 -19.27
C LYS A 346 -8.90 0.52 -19.39
N GLU A 347 -8.06 1.51 -19.08
CA GLU A 347 -8.35 2.93 -19.31
C GLU A 347 -7.15 3.62 -19.96
N ILE A 348 -7.42 4.46 -20.96
CA ILE A 348 -6.41 5.34 -21.56
C ILE A 348 -6.16 6.49 -20.58
N ALA A 349 -4.91 6.66 -20.16
CA ALA A 349 -4.55 7.75 -19.26
C ALA A 349 -4.86 9.10 -19.91
N LYS A 350 -5.47 10.04 -19.17
CA LYS A 350 -5.83 11.36 -19.71
C LYS A 350 -4.60 12.21 -20.03
N ARG A 351 -3.49 11.91 -19.37
CA ARG A 351 -2.18 12.50 -19.62
C ARG A 351 -1.14 11.40 -19.77
N SER A 352 -0.33 11.49 -20.82
CA SER A 352 0.91 10.70 -20.95
C SER A 352 1.92 11.20 -19.93
N SER A 353 1.86 10.67 -18.71
CA SER A 353 2.83 10.96 -17.66
C SER A 353 3.39 9.66 -17.13
N PHE A 354 4.70 9.44 -17.25
CA PHE A 354 5.38 8.30 -16.62
C PHE A 354 5.44 8.39 -15.09
N ARG A 355 5.00 9.51 -14.51
CA ARG A 355 5.17 9.79 -13.07
C ARG A 355 4.12 9.14 -12.17
N VAL A 356 2.95 8.79 -12.70
CA VAL A 356 1.91 8.09 -11.93
C VAL A 356 1.73 6.69 -12.47
N LEU A 357 2.13 5.73 -11.64
CA LEU A 357 1.89 4.32 -11.85
C LEU A 357 0.54 3.96 -11.24
N PRO A 358 -0.29 3.19 -11.95
CA PRO A 358 -1.53 2.72 -11.37
C PRO A 358 -1.19 1.74 -10.24
N ARG A 359 -1.88 1.90 -9.10
CA ARG A 359 -1.53 1.17 -7.88
C ARG A 359 -2.77 0.58 -7.24
N ILE A 360 -2.76 -0.74 -7.08
CA ILE A 360 -3.78 -1.46 -6.33
C ILE A 360 -3.23 -1.83 -4.93
N LEU A 361 -4.05 -1.69 -3.90
CA LEU A 361 -3.70 -2.10 -2.54
C LEU A 361 -4.89 -2.70 -1.80
N SER A 362 -4.59 -3.63 -0.89
CA SER A 362 -5.53 -4.10 0.12
C SER A 362 -5.55 -3.09 1.26
N TYR A 363 -6.69 -2.48 1.49
CA TYR A 363 -6.94 -1.52 2.54
C TYR A 363 -7.58 -2.24 3.72
N VAL A 364 -6.97 -2.11 4.90
CA VAL A 364 -7.48 -2.69 6.15
C VAL A 364 -8.34 -1.63 6.84
N PRO A 365 -9.67 -1.74 6.85
CA PRO A 365 -10.53 -0.70 7.38
C PRO A 365 -10.28 -0.47 8.86
N SER A 366 -10.33 0.79 9.31
CA SER A 366 -10.15 1.12 10.73
C SER A 366 -10.93 2.37 11.15
N LEU A 367 -11.40 2.36 12.40
CA LEU A 367 -12.00 3.51 13.08
C LEU A 367 -10.96 4.38 13.80
N VAL A 368 -9.68 4.21 13.48
CA VAL A 368 -8.60 5.02 14.04
C VAL A 368 -8.77 6.49 13.67
N ARG A 369 -8.52 7.36 14.65
CA ARG A 369 -8.63 8.82 14.48
C ARG A 369 -7.28 9.38 14.09
N ILE A 370 -7.29 10.37 13.21
CA ILE A 370 -6.07 11.12 12.89
C ILE A 370 -5.88 12.21 13.96
N PRO A 371 -4.74 12.27 14.67
CA PRO A 371 -4.48 13.36 15.62
C PRO A 371 -4.60 14.71 14.91
N LYS A 372 -5.16 15.72 15.59
CA LYS A 372 -5.23 17.08 15.02
C LYS A 372 -3.85 17.73 15.03
N ALA A 373 -3.60 18.61 14.07
CA ALA A 373 -2.44 19.50 14.11
C ALA A 373 -2.49 20.38 15.37
N LYS A 374 -1.33 20.71 15.93
CA LYS A 374 -1.24 21.71 17.00
C LYS A 374 -1.35 23.10 16.36
N GLU A 375 -2.19 23.96 16.92
CA GLU A 375 -2.38 25.34 16.47
C GLU A 375 -1.19 26.24 16.83
#